data_AF-R6BZ05-F1
#
_entry.id   AF-R6BZ05-F1
#
_cell.length_a   1.000
_cell.length_b   1.000
_cell.length_c   1.000
_cell.angle_alpha   90.00
_cell.angle_beta   90.00
_cell.angle_gamma   90.00
#
_symmetry.space_group_name_H-M   'P 1'
#
loop_
_entity.id
_entity.type
_entity.pdbx_description
1 polymer ?
#
loop_
_entity_poly.entity_id
_entity_poly.type
_entity_poly.pdbx_seq_one_letter_code
_entity_poly.pdbx_strand_id
1 'polypeptide(L)'
;MGKRLVNPDSLCMGCMTELQWPGMPCPKCGFDIRKYQKPKNSLPPYEILNGKYLLGRVLGIGGFGITYIAWDFYQAKRVCVKEYFPREIAVRNVYGHTYSEQLSVSLLCNTETYTQHWDKIQSAYMKGLEAYIKEAENLSRYYLMPGIVSVRDFFYGNSTAYIVMEYIDGIDMKQYAKLRGGRLKPEEVISLLKDVLKALQVVHEDNIIHRDISPDNIMLTRKDMHAVLIDFGAARTYGNSENAPVLLKHGYAPIEQYKRDGNQGPWTDVYSMCASMYFLMSGIRIPPSPERQKHDTVQRLQVMGVPISDEWDLAICKGLSIEPENRYQSIRELYQDLYHE
;
A
#
# COMPACT_ATOMS: atom_id res chain seq x y z
N MET A 1 23.31 -8.58 22.29
CA MET A 1 23.01 -7.23 22.83
C MET A 1 21.61 -7.25 23.40
N GLY A 2 21.43 -6.94 24.70
CA GLY A 2 20.12 -6.94 25.35
C GLY A 2 19.18 -5.92 24.73
N LYS A 3 17.87 -6.16 24.79
CA LYS A 3 16.84 -5.21 24.35
C LYS A 3 16.97 -3.93 25.17
N ARG A 4 17.35 -2.81 24.55
CA ARG A 4 17.37 -1.50 25.19
C ARG A 4 15.93 -0.99 25.28
N LEU A 5 15.42 -0.88 26.51
CA LEU A 5 14.15 -0.20 26.78
C LEU A 5 14.32 1.27 26.43
N VAL A 6 13.40 1.81 25.63
CA VAL A 6 13.39 3.23 25.24
C VAL A 6 12.28 3.92 26.01
N ASN A 7 12.56 5.07 26.62
CA ASN A 7 11.53 5.88 27.27
C ASN A 7 10.54 6.39 26.20
N PRO A 8 9.24 6.04 26.26
CA PRO A 8 8.24 6.51 25.30
C PRO A 8 8.22 8.04 25.13
N ASP A 9 8.43 8.78 26.22
CA ASP A 9 8.41 10.26 26.22
C ASP A 9 9.62 10.87 25.53
N SER A 10 10.66 10.07 25.28
CA SER A 10 11.84 10.48 24.53
C SER A 10 11.71 10.21 23.04
N LEU A 11 10.65 9.54 22.56
CA LEU A 11 10.51 9.24 21.14
C LEU A 11 9.95 10.43 20.35
N CYS A 12 10.54 10.71 19.19
CA CYS A 12 9.93 11.61 18.22
C CYS A 12 8.67 10.98 17.62
N MET A 13 7.51 11.61 17.78
CA MET A 13 6.25 11.13 17.18
C MET A 13 6.23 11.20 15.63
N GLY A 14 7.21 11.84 15.00
CA GLY A 14 7.33 11.91 13.54
C GLY A 14 8.05 10.73 12.91
N CYS A 15 9.11 10.23 13.55
CA CYS A 15 10.00 9.20 13.00
C CYS A 15 10.41 8.11 14.00
N MET A 16 9.87 8.15 15.22
CA MET A 16 10.14 7.21 16.32
C MET A 16 11.63 7.06 16.67
N THR A 17 12.42 8.10 16.43
CA THR A 17 13.81 8.15 16.89
C THR A 17 13.86 8.75 18.28
N GLU A 18 14.66 8.16 19.17
CA GLU A 18 14.92 8.65 20.52
C GLU A 18 15.57 10.05 20.45
N LEU A 19 15.03 10.98 21.23
CA LEU A 19 15.42 12.38 21.32
C LEU A 19 16.16 12.59 22.62
N GLN A 20 17.27 13.33 22.55
CA GLN A 20 17.96 13.81 23.75
C GLN A 20 17.19 14.96 24.42
N TRP A 21 16.46 15.75 23.64
CA TRP A 21 15.73 16.94 24.10
C TRP A 21 14.28 16.90 23.57
N PRO A 22 13.36 16.22 24.27
CA PRO A 22 11.94 16.22 23.93
C PRO A 22 11.36 17.64 23.97
N GLY A 23 10.40 17.96 23.07
CA GLY A 23 9.72 19.26 23.02
C GLY A 23 10.30 20.29 22.03
N MET A 24 11.45 20.00 21.41
CA MET A 24 11.98 20.74 20.25
C MET A 24 11.66 20.01 18.94
N PRO A 25 11.68 20.70 17.78
CA PRO A 25 11.58 20.04 16.49
C PRO A 25 12.64 18.94 16.35
N CYS A 26 12.22 17.77 15.86
CA CYS A 26 13.10 16.62 15.74
C CYS A 26 14.31 16.93 14.85
N PRO A 27 15.56 16.76 15.32
CA PRO A 27 16.74 17.06 14.52
C PRO A 27 16.91 16.11 13.32
N LYS A 28 16.27 14.93 13.35
CA LYS A 28 16.37 13.91 12.30
C LYS A 28 15.33 14.07 11.19
N CYS A 29 14.09 14.44 11.54
CA CYS A 29 13.00 14.50 10.56
C CYS A 29 12.27 15.85 10.50
N GLY A 30 12.67 16.83 11.32
CA GLY A 30 12.05 18.15 11.39
C GLY A 30 10.67 18.18 12.06
N PHE A 31 10.11 17.03 12.48
CA PHE A 31 8.78 16.95 13.05
C PHE A 31 8.68 17.71 14.38
N ASP A 32 7.68 18.58 14.51
CA ASP A 32 7.34 19.32 15.72
C ASP A 32 5.90 19.00 16.13
N ILE A 33 5.74 18.30 17.27
CA ILE A 33 4.44 17.87 17.77
C ILE A 33 3.50 19.04 18.07
N ARG A 34 4.04 20.21 18.46
CA ARG A 34 3.25 21.41 18.80
C ARG A 34 2.59 22.04 17.57
N LYS A 35 3.17 21.77 16.39
CA LYS A 35 2.65 22.23 15.09
C LYS A 35 1.86 21.15 14.36
N TYR A 36 1.78 19.95 14.92
CA TYR A 36 1.15 18.82 14.24
C TYR A 36 -0.37 18.96 14.26
N GLN A 37 -0.95 19.15 13.08
CA GLN A 37 -2.40 19.11 12.90
C GLN A 37 -2.81 17.67 12.60
N LYS A 38 -3.45 17.03 13.59
CA LYS A 38 -3.98 15.68 13.45
C LYS A 38 -5.04 15.64 12.33
N PRO A 39 -4.90 14.76 11.33
CA PRO A 39 -5.93 14.58 10.32
C PRO A 39 -7.29 14.21 10.95
N LYS A 40 -8.39 14.71 10.36
CA LYS A 40 -9.74 14.34 10.78
C LYS A 40 -9.91 12.82 10.81
N ASN A 41 -10.63 12.32 11.79
CA ASN A 41 -10.89 10.89 12.03
C ASN A 41 -9.69 9.99 12.38
N SER A 42 -8.46 10.51 12.38
CA SER A 42 -7.27 9.74 12.79
C SER A 42 -7.07 9.71 14.31
N LEU A 43 -6.46 8.66 14.82
CA LEU A 43 -5.94 8.58 16.19
C LEU A 43 -4.81 9.61 16.42
N PRO A 44 -4.71 10.19 17.63
CA PRO A 44 -3.63 11.12 17.96
C PRO A 44 -2.30 10.38 18.18
N PRO A 45 -1.16 11.07 18.02
CA PRO A 45 0.11 10.59 18.55
C PRO A 45 0.01 10.32 20.07
N TYR A 46 0.87 9.43 20.57
CA TYR A 46 0.90 8.92 21.95
C TYR A 46 -0.21 7.93 22.32
N GLU A 47 -1.17 7.66 21.43
CA GLU A 47 -2.12 6.58 21.62
C GLU A 47 -1.38 5.23 21.72
N ILE A 48 -1.72 4.42 22.72
CA ILE A 48 -1.13 3.08 22.88
C ILE A 48 -2.15 2.03 22.49
N LEU A 49 -1.94 1.40 21.34
CA LEU A 49 -2.79 0.32 20.89
C LEU A 49 -2.35 -1.03 21.45
N ASN A 50 -3.32 -1.82 21.89
CA ASN A 50 -3.14 -3.19 22.41
C ASN A 50 -2.08 -3.31 23.52
N GLY A 51 -1.88 -2.23 24.30
CA GLY A 51 -0.83 -2.15 25.33
C GLY A 51 0.61 -2.34 24.80
N LYS A 52 0.81 -2.23 23.47
CA LYS A 52 2.02 -2.70 22.78
C LYS A 52 2.60 -1.70 21.78
N TYR A 53 1.74 -0.92 21.13
CA TYR A 53 2.12 -0.07 20.01
C TYR A 53 1.86 1.39 20.30
N LEU A 54 2.91 2.17 20.50
CA LEU A 54 2.83 3.63 20.65
C LEU A 54 2.71 4.28 19.28
N LEU A 55 1.59 4.94 19.00
CA LEU A 55 1.36 5.64 17.74
C LEU A 55 2.07 7.00 17.69
N GLY A 56 2.50 7.36 16.49
CA GLY A 56 2.95 8.70 16.14
C GLY A 56 2.07 9.31 15.07
N ARG A 57 2.71 10.08 14.18
CA ARG A 57 2.01 10.75 13.08
C ARG A 57 1.39 9.75 12.10
N VAL A 58 0.35 10.23 11.44
CA VAL A 58 -0.19 9.60 10.23
C VAL A 58 0.85 9.65 9.11
N LEU A 59 1.11 8.50 8.49
CA LEU A 59 1.96 8.34 7.31
C LEU A 59 1.16 8.49 6.01
N GLY A 60 -0.09 8.03 6.00
CA GLY A 60 -0.94 8.08 4.81
C GLY A 60 -2.39 7.79 5.15
N ILE A 61 -3.29 8.22 4.26
CA ILE A 61 -4.70 7.89 4.40
C ILE A 61 -5.32 7.56 3.05
N GLY A 62 -5.86 6.35 2.94
CA GLY A 62 -6.57 5.84 1.77
C GLY A 62 -8.09 5.91 1.92
N GLY A 63 -8.82 5.35 0.96
CA GLY A 63 -10.29 5.24 1.03
C GLY A 63 -10.78 4.33 2.16
N PHE A 64 -10.01 3.27 2.46
CA PHE A 64 -10.40 2.19 3.36
C PHE A 64 -9.58 2.10 4.66
N GLY A 65 -8.61 2.99 4.87
CA GLY A 65 -7.80 2.92 6.08
C GLY A 65 -6.85 4.10 6.31
N ILE A 66 -6.31 4.14 7.53
CA ILE A 66 -5.35 5.15 7.99
C ILE A 66 -4.07 4.44 8.42
N THR A 67 -2.92 4.88 7.93
CA THR A 67 -1.61 4.30 8.26
C THR A 67 -0.84 5.24 9.18
N TYR A 68 -0.32 4.69 10.29
CA TYR A 68 0.45 5.39 11.31
C TYR A 68 1.87 4.82 11.39
N ILE A 69 2.83 5.67 11.73
CA ILE A 69 4.10 5.17 12.28
C ILE A 69 3.87 4.82 13.74
N ALA A 70 4.47 3.73 14.21
CA ALA A 70 4.39 3.33 15.60
C ALA A 70 5.70 2.72 16.11
N TRP A 71 5.80 2.60 17.44
CA TRP A 71 6.87 1.92 18.14
C TRP A 71 6.34 0.68 18.84
N ASP A 72 6.94 -0.49 18.58
CA ASP A 72 6.67 -1.73 19.31
C ASP A 72 7.54 -1.77 20.57
N PHE A 73 6.91 -1.70 21.76
CA PHE A 73 7.61 -1.69 23.04
C PHE A 73 8.40 -2.98 23.31
N TYR A 74 7.88 -4.13 22.89
CA TYR A 74 8.47 -5.44 23.20
C TYR A 74 9.63 -5.77 22.26
N GLN A 75 9.55 -5.32 21.02
CA GLN A 75 10.59 -5.52 20.02
C GLN A 75 11.55 -4.34 19.89
N ALA A 76 11.27 -3.22 20.56
CA ALA A 76 12.06 -1.98 20.52
C ALA A 76 12.38 -1.54 19.09
N LYS A 77 11.36 -1.51 18.22
CA LYS A 77 11.52 -1.17 16.81
C LYS A 77 10.32 -0.43 16.24
N ARG A 78 10.59 0.26 15.14
CA ARG A 78 9.57 0.94 14.31
C ARG A 78 8.70 -0.09 13.58
N VAL A 79 7.41 0.22 13.54
CA VAL A 79 6.39 -0.51 12.77
C VAL A 79 5.44 0.48 12.10
N CYS A 80 4.72 0.01 11.09
CA CYS A 80 3.57 0.68 10.54
C CYS A 80 2.31 0.04 11.12
N VAL A 81 1.33 0.84 11.54
CA VAL A 81 0.01 0.33 11.96
C VAL A 81 -1.03 0.87 10.98
N LYS A 82 -1.75 -0.02 10.31
CA LYS A 82 -2.82 0.34 9.37
C LYS A 82 -4.16 -0.02 9.98
N GLU A 83 -4.96 0.99 10.22
CA GLU A 83 -6.32 0.88 10.75
C GLU A 83 -7.32 0.74 9.61
N TYR A 84 -8.27 -0.19 9.76
CA TYR A 84 -9.45 -0.24 8.89
C TYR A 84 -10.37 0.96 9.19
N PHE A 85 -10.55 1.83 8.19
CA PHE A 85 -11.34 3.04 8.35
C PHE A 85 -11.96 3.45 6.99
N PRO A 86 -13.11 2.86 6.60
CA PRO A 86 -13.81 3.19 5.37
C PRO A 86 -14.44 4.57 5.47
N ARG A 87 -13.78 5.60 4.91
CA ARG A 87 -14.07 7.02 5.17
C ARG A 87 -15.48 7.48 4.80
N GLU A 88 -16.13 6.81 3.86
CA GLU A 88 -17.47 7.16 3.40
C GLU A 88 -18.56 6.79 4.41
N ILE A 89 -18.29 5.79 5.27
CA ILE A 89 -19.26 5.27 6.23
C ILE A 89 -18.77 5.33 7.67
N ALA A 90 -17.47 5.51 7.91
CA ALA A 90 -16.87 5.55 9.24
C ALA A 90 -16.55 6.98 9.70
N VAL A 91 -16.91 7.28 10.95
CA VAL A 91 -16.55 8.50 11.68
C VAL A 91 -15.88 8.13 13.00
N ARG A 92 -14.94 8.97 13.43
CA ARG A 92 -14.34 8.82 14.77
C ARG A 92 -15.22 9.57 15.76
N ASN A 93 -15.83 8.85 16.70
CA ASN A 93 -16.54 9.49 17.79
C ASN A 93 -15.58 9.83 18.93
N VAL A 94 -15.77 11.02 19.49
CA VAL A 94 -15.14 11.45 20.75
C VAL A 94 -16.28 11.58 21.75
N TYR A 95 -16.59 10.49 22.45
CA TYR A 95 -17.57 10.56 23.53
C TYR A 95 -16.89 11.06 24.80
N GLY A 96 -17.26 12.27 25.22
CA GLY A 96 -17.22 12.67 26.64
C GLY A 96 -16.04 13.54 27.09
N HIS A 97 -16.40 14.71 27.62
CA HIS A 97 -15.57 15.51 28.50
C HIS A 97 -15.34 14.77 29.82
N THR A 98 -14.23 14.05 29.98
CA THR A 98 -13.50 13.77 31.25
C THR A 98 -12.51 12.62 31.04
N TYR A 99 -11.20 12.94 31.02
CA TYR A 99 -10.00 12.12 31.28
C TYR A 99 -9.84 10.67 30.75
N SER A 100 -10.80 10.10 30.04
CA SER A 100 -10.65 8.88 29.24
C SER A 100 -11.48 9.04 27.97
N GLU A 101 -10.94 9.78 27.00
CA GLU A 101 -11.54 9.87 25.66
C GLU A 101 -11.53 8.46 25.04
N GLN A 102 -12.67 7.77 25.08
CA GLN A 102 -12.79 6.47 24.39
C GLN A 102 -12.89 6.73 22.88
N LEU A 103 -11.75 6.71 22.21
CA LEU A 103 -11.65 6.80 20.77
C LEU A 103 -12.19 5.52 20.14
N SER A 104 -13.34 5.59 19.47
CA SER A 104 -13.92 4.46 18.77
C SER A 104 -14.39 4.84 17.36
N VAL A 105 -14.37 3.86 16.46
CA VAL A 105 -15.00 3.98 15.14
C VAL A 105 -16.51 3.82 15.32
N SER A 106 -17.27 4.69 14.68
CA SER A 106 -18.72 4.61 14.60
C SER A 106 -19.17 4.86 13.16
N LEU A 107 -20.37 4.42 12.81
CA LEU A 107 -20.90 4.54 11.46
C LEU A 107 -21.66 5.87 11.30
N LEU A 108 -21.49 6.53 10.15
CA LEU A 108 -22.23 7.74 9.80
C LEU A 108 -23.72 7.42 9.69
N CYS A 109 -24.55 8.19 10.40
CA CYS A 109 -26.00 8.13 10.30
C CYS A 109 -26.52 9.51 9.90
N ASN A 110 -27.13 9.64 8.72
CA ASN A 110 -27.96 10.79 8.38
C ASN A 110 -29.38 10.57 8.94
N THR A 111 -30.00 11.63 9.43
CA THR A 111 -31.26 11.63 10.19
C THR A 111 -32.49 11.19 9.39
N GLU A 112 -32.38 10.93 8.09
CA GLU A 112 -33.54 10.69 7.20
C GLU A 112 -33.81 9.21 6.83
N THR A 113 -33.01 8.24 7.25
CA THR A 113 -33.18 6.82 6.82
C THR A 113 -33.04 5.82 7.97
N TYR A 114 -33.87 5.97 9.00
CA TYR A 114 -33.59 5.38 10.32
C TYR A 114 -33.87 3.87 10.50
N THR A 115 -34.34 3.09 9.51
CA THR A 115 -34.70 1.68 9.83
C THR A 115 -34.37 0.61 8.79
N GLN A 116 -34.20 0.93 7.50
CA GLN A 116 -33.87 -0.10 6.49
C GLN A 116 -32.42 -0.06 5.99
N HIS A 117 -31.70 1.05 6.19
CA HIS A 117 -30.31 1.19 5.72
C HIS A 117 -29.25 0.85 6.78
N TRP A 118 -29.58 0.89 8.07
CA TRP A 118 -28.60 0.67 9.14
C TRP A 118 -28.03 -0.75 9.13
N ASP A 119 -28.89 -1.76 9.13
CA ASP A 119 -28.46 -3.18 9.09
C ASP A 119 -27.59 -3.46 7.85
N LYS A 120 -27.89 -2.80 6.73
CA LYS A 120 -27.12 -2.92 5.49
C LYS A 120 -25.74 -2.26 5.60
N ILE A 121 -25.65 -1.05 6.17
CA ILE A 121 -24.37 -0.35 6.37
C ILE A 121 -23.52 -1.07 7.42
N GLN A 122 -24.12 -1.50 8.52
CA GLN A 122 -23.46 -2.29 9.56
C GLN A 122 -22.98 -3.64 9.03
N SER A 123 -23.82 -4.36 8.29
CA SER A 123 -23.43 -5.62 7.64
C SER A 123 -22.30 -5.40 6.63
N ALA A 124 -22.36 -4.34 5.82
CA ALA A 124 -21.30 -4.00 4.87
C ALA A 124 -19.98 -3.66 5.59
N TYR A 125 -20.03 -2.93 6.71
CA TYR A 125 -18.87 -2.63 7.53
C TYR A 125 -18.25 -3.91 8.11
N MET A 126 -19.05 -4.78 8.72
CA MET A 126 -18.57 -6.03 9.31
C MET A 126 -17.98 -6.96 8.25
N LYS A 127 -18.63 -7.10 7.08
CA LYS A 127 -18.07 -7.86 5.94
C LYS A 127 -16.75 -7.26 5.46
N GLY A 128 -16.65 -5.94 5.39
CA GLY A 128 -15.42 -5.24 5.01
C GLY A 128 -14.30 -5.44 6.02
N LEU A 129 -14.63 -5.40 7.31
CA LEU A 129 -13.71 -5.65 8.42
C LEU A 129 -13.20 -7.09 8.41
N GLU A 130 -14.10 -8.08 8.24
CA GLU A 130 -13.73 -9.50 8.09
C GLU A 130 -12.80 -9.72 6.90
N ALA A 131 -13.11 -9.12 5.74
CA ALA A 131 -12.27 -9.21 4.56
C ALA A 131 -10.88 -8.59 4.78
N TYR A 132 -10.81 -7.47 5.50
CA TYR A 132 -9.54 -6.80 5.84
C TYR A 132 -8.64 -7.66 6.74
N ILE A 133 -9.24 -8.46 7.62
CA ILE A 133 -8.49 -9.32 8.55
C ILE A 133 -8.05 -10.60 7.86
N LYS A 134 -8.92 -11.19 7.05
CA LYS A 134 -8.56 -12.31 6.19
C LYS A 134 -7.39 -11.97 5.26
N GLU A 135 -7.34 -10.73 4.78
CA GLU A 135 -6.20 -10.21 4.02
C GLU A 135 -4.92 -10.19 4.88
N ALA A 136 -4.99 -9.67 6.11
CA ALA A 136 -3.85 -9.68 7.04
C ALA A 136 -3.32 -11.09 7.30
N GLU A 137 -4.21 -12.05 7.53
CA GLU A 137 -3.87 -13.46 7.76
C GLU A 137 -3.19 -14.09 6.53
N ASN A 138 -3.73 -13.85 5.34
CA ASN A 138 -3.15 -14.32 4.09
C ASN A 138 -1.74 -13.74 3.88
N LEU A 139 -1.56 -12.45 4.12
CA LEU A 139 -0.28 -11.78 3.94
C LEU A 139 0.76 -12.18 4.99
N SER A 140 0.33 -12.57 6.20
CA SER A 140 1.23 -13.04 7.26
C SER A 140 2.03 -14.28 6.86
N ARG A 141 1.56 -15.06 5.86
CA ARG A 141 2.26 -16.24 5.33
C ARG A 141 3.56 -15.88 4.61
N TYR A 142 3.67 -14.65 4.11
CA TYR A 142 4.84 -14.15 3.39
C TYR A 142 5.84 -13.44 4.33
N TYR A 143 5.78 -13.72 5.63
CA TYR A 143 6.68 -13.13 6.62
C TYR A 143 8.15 -13.36 6.24
N LEU A 144 8.94 -12.27 6.20
CA LEU A 144 10.35 -12.24 5.80
C LEU A 144 10.64 -12.59 4.33
N MET A 145 9.62 -12.69 3.47
CA MET A 145 9.83 -12.85 2.05
C MET A 145 10.39 -11.56 1.44
N PRO A 146 11.53 -11.60 0.73
CA PRO A 146 12.06 -10.44 0.02
C PRO A 146 11.07 -9.93 -1.03
N GLY A 147 10.94 -8.61 -1.19
CA GLY A 147 10.13 -8.02 -2.26
C GLY A 147 8.71 -7.66 -1.85
N ILE A 148 8.25 -8.10 -0.67
CA ILE A 148 6.91 -7.85 -0.14
C ILE A 148 6.99 -7.43 1.33
N VAL A 149 6.10 -6.53 1.75
CA VAL A 149 6.04 -6.06 3.14
C VAL A 149 5.61 -7.17 4.09
N SER A 150 6.34 -7.34 5.18
CA SER A 150 6.01 -8.31 6.23
C SER A 150 4.90 -7.81 7.16
N VAL A 151 3.79 -8.56 7.21
CA VAL A 151 2.78 -8.44 8.27
C VAL A 151 3.29 -9.13 9.54
N ARG A 152 3.20 -8.44 10.68
CA ARG A 152 3.81 -8.86 11.96
C ARG A 152 2.79 -9.23 13.03
N ASP A 153 1.66 -8.55 13.02
CA ASP A 153 0.60 -8.71 14.02
C ASP A 153 -0.71 -8.18 13.43
N PHE A 154 -1.83 -8.59 13.98
CA PHE A 154 -3.14 -8.01 13.72
C PHE A 154 -4.02 -8.14 14.96
N PHE A 155 -4.82 -7.12 15.25
CA PHE A 155 -5.67 -7.12 16.44
C PHE A 155 -6.90 -6.23 16.27
N TYR A 156 -7.85 -6.43 17.17
CA TYR A 156 -9.09 -5.65 17.26
C TYR A 156 -9.00 -4.63 18.39
N GLY A 157 -9.60 -3.47 18.18
CA GLY A 157 -9.71 -2.41 19.18
C GLY A 157 -10.51 -1.24 18.63
N ASN A 158 -11.04 -0.37 19.49
CA ASN A 158 -11.74 0.85 19.05
C ASN A 158 -12.87 0.59 18.03
N SER A 159 -13.54 -0.56 18.13
CA SER A 159 -14.57 -1.03 17.18
C SER A 159 -14.08 -1.18 15.73
N THR A 160 -12.78 -1.41 15.53
CA THR A 160 -12.15 -1.66 14.23
C THR A 160 -11.01 -2.69 14.37
N ALA A 161 -10.26 -2.91 13.29
CA ALA A 161 -9.08 -3.76 13.25
C ALA A 161 -7.84 -3.01 12.77
N TYR A 162 -6.70 -3.49 13.23
CA TYR A 162 -5.39 -2.95 12.97
C TYR A 162 -4.48 -4.04 12.44
N ILE A 163 -3.74 -3.74 11.36
CA ILE A 163 -2.67 -4.58 10.82
C ILE A 163 -1.35 -3.90 11.15
N VAL A 164 -0.45 -4.64 11.79
CA VAL A 164 0.90 -4.18 12.09
C VAL A 164 1.85 -4.74 11.05
N MET A 165 2.53 -3.86 10.36
CA MET A 165 3.49 -4.19 9.31
C MET A 165 4.88 -3.70 9.70
N GLU A 166 5.89 -4.22 9.02
CA GLU A 166 7.20 -3.61 9.10
C GLU A 166 7.20 -2.16 8.61
N TYR A 167 8.06 -1.34 9.23
CA TYR A 167 8.32 0.01 8.77
C TYR A 167 9.50 -0.04 7.78
N ILE A 168 9.24 0.29 6.52
CA ILE A 168 10.27 0.41 5.49
C ILE A 168 10.91 1.81 5.61
N ASP A 169 12.14 1.86 6.14
CA ASP A 169 12.93 3.10 6.22
C ASP A 169 13.55 3.42 4.86
N GLY A 170 12.85 4.25 4.09
CA GLY A 170 13.11 4.40 2.66
C GLY A 170 12.31 5.51 2.01
N ILE A 171 12.29 5.50 0.67
CA ILE A 171 11.44 6.33 -0.17
C ILE A 171 10.77 5.45 -1.23
N ASP A 172 9.62 5.86 -1.73
CA ASP A 172 8.98 5.13 -2.82
C ASP A 172 9.72 5.32 -4.17
N MET A 173 9.53 4.40 -5.12
CA MET A 173 10.22 4.42 -6.42
C MET A 173 9.83 5.66 -7.24
N LYS A 174 8.64 6.25 -7.04
CA LYS A 174 8.24 7.49 -7.70
C LYS A 174 9.07 8.68 -7.21
N GLN A 175 9.26 8.80 -5.89
CA GLN A 175 10.13 9.78 -5.27
C GLN A 175 11.58 9.56 -5.69
N TYR A 176 12.03 8.31 -5.73
CA TYR A 176 13.37 7.97 -6.19
C TYR A 176 13.60 8.40 -7.64
N ALA A 177 12.69 8.07 -8.57
CA ALA A 177 12.76 8.53 -9.95
C ALA A 177 12.81 10.06 -10.04
N LYS A 178 11.99 10.77 -9.26
CA LYS A 178 12.03 12.25 -9.19
C LYS A 178 13.40 12.78 -8.76
N LEU A 179 14.02 12.19 -7.74
CA LEU A 179 15.36 12.57 -7.29
C LEU A 179 16.46 12.27 -8.33
N ARG A 180 16.22 11.34 -9.25
CA ARG A 180 17.13 10.95 -10.34
C ARG A 180 16.86 11.71 -11.66
N GLY A 181 16.04 12.76 -11.63
CA GLY A 181 15.74 13.58 -12.81
C GLY A 181 14.43 13.20 -13.52
N GLY A 182 13.55 12.45 -12.86
CA GLY A 182 12.20 12.11 -13.33
C GLY A 182 12.06 10.72 -13.96
N ARG A 183 13.17 10.02 -14.23
CA ARG A 183 13.21 8.67 -14.80
C ARG A 183 14.47 7.91 -14.35
N LEU A 184 14.46 6.60 -14.51
CA LEU A 184 15.51 5.67 -14.12
C LEU A 184 16.04 4.93 -15.35
N LYS A 185 17.26 4.39 -15.25
CA LYS A 185 17.82 3.55 -16.30
C LYS A 185 17.07 2.20 -16.36
N PRO A 186 16.85 1.61 -17.55
CA PRO A 186 16.15 0.33 -17.66
C PRO A 186 16.78 -0.76 -16.80
N GLU A 187 18.11 -0.89 -16.80
CA GLU A 187 18.84 -1.91 -16.03
C GLU A 187 18.61 -1.74 -14.53
N GLU A 188 18.51 -0.49 -14.06
CA GLU A 188 18.23 -0.17 -12.67
C GLU A 188 16.81 -0.55 -12.27
N VAL A 189 15.81 -0.25 -13.12
CA VAL A 189 14.41 -0.62 -12.86
C VAL A 189 14.24 -2.14 -12.84
N ILE A 190 14.79 -2.84 -13.83
CA ILE A 190 14.74 -4.30 -13.91
C ILE A 190 15.45 -4.92 -12.69
N SER A 191 16.65 -4.47 -12.35
CA SER A 191 17.36 -5.00 -11.18
C SER A 191 16.61 -4.77 -9.87
N LEU A 192 16.00 -3.59 -9.66
CA LEU A 192 15.29 -3.27 -8.42
C LEU A 192 14.01 -4.12 -8.26
N LEU A 193 13.31 -4.41 -9.35
CA LEU A 193 12.00 -5.08 -9.29
C LEU A 193 12.09 -6.62 -9.27
N LYS A 194 13.29 -7.20 -9.35
CA LYS A 194 13.50 -8.65 -9.43
C LYS A 194 12.84 -9.40 -8.27
N ASP A 195 13.12 -9.00 -7.03
CA ASP A 195 12.56 -9.69 -5.86
C ASP A 195 11.08 -9.38 -5.64
N VAL A 196 10.61 -8.22 -6.08
CA VAL A 196 9.17 -7.89 -6.09
C VAL A 196 8.40 -8.84 -7.01
N LEU A 197 8.92 -9.10 -8.22
CA LEU A 197 8.30 -10.03 -9.16
C LEU A 197 8.32 -11.47 -8.63
N LYS A 198 9.41 -11.91 -8.01
CA LYS A 198 9.48 -13.23 -7.35
C LYS A 198 8.44 -13.36 -6.25
N ALA A 199 8.29 -12.35 -5.39
CA ALA A 199 7.28 -12.36 -4.35
C ALA A 199 5.86 -12.44 -4.94
N LEU A 200 5.58 -11.64 -5.98
CA LEU A 200 4.28 -11.66 -6.66
C LEU A 200 3.95 -13.02 -7.28
N GLN A 201 4.93 -13.77 -7.79
CA GLN A 201 4.69 -15.15 -8.26
C GLN A 201 4.13 -16.02 -7.14
N VAL A 202 4.77 -16.00 -5.97
CA VAL A 202 4.33 -16.81 -4.81
C VAL A 202 2.96 -16.35 -4.31
N VAL A 203 2.70 -15.04 -4.26
CA VAL A 203 1.38 -14.52 -3.89
C VAL A 203 0.29 -14.97 -4.88
N HIS A 204 0.60 -15.00 -6.17
CA HIS A 204 -0.32 -15.44 -7.22
C HIS A 204 -0.61 -16.95 -7.19
N GLU A 205 0.35 -17.78 -6.74
CA GLU A 205 0.15 -19.22 -6.53
C GLU A 205 -0.88 -19.51 -5.44
N ASP A 206 -0.99 -18.64 -4.44
CA ASP A 206 -2.04 -18.65 -3.41
C ASP A 206 -3.38 -18.02 -3.91
N ASN A 207 -3.50 -17.79 -5.23
CA ASN A 207 -4.62 -17.15 -5.91
C ASN A 207 -4.89 -15.72 -5.46
N ILE A 208 -3.91 -15.02 -4.87
CA ILE A 208 -4.07 -13.63 -4.43
C ILE A 208 -3.51 -12.69 -5.49
N ILE A 209 -4.25 -11.64 -5.84
CA ILE A 209 -3.79 -10.55 -6.72
C ILE A 209 -3.75 -9.23 -5.95
N HIS A 210 -2.78 -8.37 -6.24
CA HIS A 210 -2.51 -7.12 -5.51
C HIS A 210 -3.48 -6.00 -5.90
N ARG A 211 -3.71 -5.78 -7.20
CA ARG A 211 -4.66 -4.81 -7.79
C ARG A 211 -4.37 -3.32 -7.60
N ASP A 212 -3.35 -2.97 -6.83
CA ASP A 212 -2.89 -1.58 -6.65
C ASP A 212 -1.37 -1.40 -6.84
N ILE A 213 -0.76 -2.12 -7.79
CA ILE A 213 0.68 -1.97 -8.05
C ILE A 213 0.93 -0.62 -8.74
N SER A 214 1.81 0.19 -8.15
CA SER A 214 2.29 1.44 -8.74
C SER A 214 3.64 1.85 -8.12
N PRO A 215 4.39 2.77 -8.73
CA PRO A 215 5.69 3.20 -8.20
C PRO A 215 5.64 3.85 -6.81
N ASP A 216 4.49 4.40 -6.39
CA ASP A 216 4.27 4.91 -5.03
C ASP A 216 3.98 3.82 -3.99
N ASN A 217 3.66 2.60 -4.43
CA ASN A 217 3.48 1.42 -3.57
C ASN A 217 4.70 0.50 -3.58
N ILE A 218 5.82 0.90 -4.17
CA ILE A 218 7.08 0.15 -4.11
C ILE A 218 8.12 1.00 -3.40
N MET A 219 8.51 0.59 -2.21
CA MET A 219 9.46 1.29 -1.36
C MET A 219 10.88 0.78 -1.59
N LEU A 220 11.85 1.68 -1.68
CA LEU A 220 13.27 1.36 -1.68
C LEU A 220 13.85 1.61 -0.29
N THR A 221 14.42 0.58 0.32
CA THR A 221 15.09 0.70 1.62
C THR A 221 16.31 1.61 1.50
N ARG A 222 16.54 2.46 2.51
CA ARG A 222 17.71 3.36 2.51
C ARG A 222 19.04 2.61 2.71
N LYS A 223 19.00 1.44 3.35
CA LYS A 223 20.21 0.70 3.74
C LYS A 223 20.89 0.02 2.55
N ASP A 224 20.09 -0.62 1.70
CA ASP A 224 20.55 -1.54 0.66
C ASP A 224 19.79 -1.39 -0.66
N MET A 225 18.92 -0.37 -0.80
CA MET A 225 18.14 -0.11 -2.02
C MET A 225 17.25 -1.29 -2.43
N HIS A 226 16.86 -2.12 -1.48
CA HIS A 226 15.96 -3.25 -1.69
C HIS A 226 14.54 -2.76 -1.96
N ALA A 227 13.92 -3.23 -3.03
CA ALA A 227 12.54 -2.89 -3.36
C ALA A 227 11.56 -3.77 -2.59
N VAL A 228 10.55 -3.14 -2.01
CA VAL A 228 9.51 -3.80 -1.22
C VAL A 228 8.16 -3.28 -1.69
N LEU A 229 7.33 -4.17 -2.22
CA LEU A 229 5.93 -3.89 -2.51
C LEU A 229 5.15 -3.75 -1.20
N ILE A 230 4.53 -2.59 -1.04
CA ILE A 230 3.71 -2.25 0.11
C ILE A 230 2.25 -2.10 -0.32
N ASP A 231 1.36 -2.10 0.67
CA ASP A 231 -0.07 -1.80 0.54
C ASP A 231 -0.91 -2.78 -0.29
N PHE A 232 -1.16 -3.94 0.32
CA PHE A 232 -2.09 -4.94 -0.20
C PHE A 232 -3.56 -4.62 0.10
N GLY A 233 -3.92 -3.38 0.50
CA GLY A 233 -5.29 -3.05 0.89
C GLY A 233 -6.35 -3.18 -0.22
N ALA A 234 -5.92 -3.41 -1.45
CA ALA A 234 -6.78 -3.75 -2.58
C ALA A 234 -6.72 -5.24 -2.94
N ALA A 235 -5.93 -6.06 -2.26
CA ALA A 235 -5.66 -7.44 -2.64
C ALA A 235 -6.87 -8.35 -2.44
N ARG A 236 -6.99 -9.35 -3.31
CA ARG A 236 -8.11 -10.31 -3.30
C ARG A 236 -7.70 -11.67 -3.79
N THR A 237 -8.38 -12.69 -3.28
CA THR A 237 -8.38 -14.02 -3.89
C THR A 237 -9.18 -13.98 -5.18
N TYR A 238 -8.53 -14.24 -6.31
CA TYR A 238 -9.17 -14.39 -7.61
C TYR A 238 -9.99 -15.70 -7.66
N GLY A 239 -11.09 -15.71 -8.42
CA GLY A 239 -12.02 -16.85 -8.53
C GLY A 239 -13.23 -16.80 -7.58
N ASN A 240 -13.28 -15.84 -6.65
CA ASN A 240 -14.48 -15.56 -5.85
C ASN A 240 -15.34 -14.47 -6.51
N SER A 241 -16.65 -14.71 -6.62
CA SER A 241 -17.61 -13.92 -7.42
C SER A 241 -17.99 -12.55 -6.86
N GLU A 242 -17.39 -12.08 -5.76
CA GLU A 242 -17.69 -10.78 -5.18
C GLU A 242 -16.68 -9.71 -5.63
N ASN A 243 -17.01 -9.02 -6.73
CA ASN A 243 -16.25 -7.86 -7.20
C ASN A 243 -16.47 -6.65 -6.28
N ALA A 244 -15.63 -6.52 -5.26
CA ALA A 244 -15.58 -5.34 -4.41
C ALA A 244 -14.93 -4.16 -5.18
N PRO A 245 -15.50 -2.94 -5.13
CA PRO A 245 -14.94 -1.77 -5.80
C PRO A 245 -13.54 -1.45 -5.25
N VAL A 246 -12.59 -1.19 -6.16
CA VAL A 246 -11.23 -0.75 -5.86
C VAL A 246 -11.09 0.72 -6.25
N LEU A 247 -10.36 1.50 -5.45
CA LEU A 247 -9.97 2.84 -5.85
C LEU A 247 -8.97 2.76 -7.01
N LEU A 248 -9.39 3.11 -8.22
CA LEU A 248 -8.58 2.92 -9.42
C LEU A 248 -7.47 3.97 -9.55
N LYS A 249 -6.22 3.50 -9.68
CA LYS A 249 -5.09 4.35 -10.08
C LYS A 249 -5.00 4.45 -11.60
N HIS A 250 -5.52 5.53 -12.15
CA HIS A 250 -5.51 5.82 -13.59
C HIS A 250 -4.13 5.57 -14.24
N GLY A 251 -4.08 4.94 -15.42
CA GLY A 251 -2.82 4.61 -16.09
C GLY A 251 -1.99 3.49 -15.43
N TYR A 252 -2.40 2.95 -14.28
CA TYR A 252 -1.83 1.71 -13.71
C TYR A 252 -2.88 0.59 -13.62
N ALA A 253 -4.16 0.94 -13.43
CA ALA A 253 -5.26 -0.01 -13.46
C ALA A 253 -5.60 -0.41 -14.91
N PRO A 254 -5.64 -1.71 -15.26
CA PRO A 254 -6.08 -2.18 -16.56
C PRO A 254 -7.60 -2.16 -16.72
N ILE A 255 -8.09 -2.37 -17.95
CA ILE A 255 -9.50 -2.17 -18.34
C ILE A 255 -10.47 -3.08 -17.56
N GLU A 256 -10.08 -4.29 -17.20
CA GLU A 256 -10.90 -5.22 -16.43
C GLU A 256 -11.18 -4.74 -14.99
N GLN A 257 -10.35 -3.86 -14.42
CA GLN A 257 -10.66 -3.25 -13.11
C GLN A 257 -11.72 -2.13 -13.21
N TYR A 258 -11.93 -1.55 -14.40
CA TYR A 258 -12.99 -0.55 -14.63
C TYR A 258 -14.36 -1.19 -14.86
N LYS A 259 -14.40 -2.48 -15.20
CA LYS A 259 -15.63 -3.23 -15.47
C LYS A 259 -16.12 -3.90 -14.18
N ARG A 260 -17.42 -3.80 -13.90
CA ARG A 260 -18.04 -4.42 -12.71
C ARG A 260 -17.95 -5.95 -12.74
N ASP A 261 -17.93 -6.53 -13.92
CA ASP A 261 -17.86 -7.97 -14.25
C ASP A 261 -16.51 -8.33 -14.91
N GLY A 262 -15.52 -7.45 -14.82
CA GLY A 262 -14.21 -7.70 -15.42
C GLY A 262 -13.49 -8.88 -14.78
N ASN A 263 -12.92 -9.75 -15.62
CA ASN A 263 -12.18 -10.92 -15.17
C ASN A 263 -10.75 -10.53 -14.73
N GLN A 264 -10.51 -10.45 -13.42
CA GLN A 264 -9.26 -9.95 -12.84
C GLN A 264 -8.39 -11.08 -12.34
N GLY A 265 -7.28 -11.44 -13.00
CA GLY A 265 -6.35 -12.47 -12.54
C GLY A 265 -4.91 -11.95 -12.43
N PRO A 266 -3.90 -12.83 -12.37
CA PRO A 266 -2.49 -12.44 -12.38
C PRO A 266 -2.12 -11.43 -13.48
N TRP A 267 -2.73 -11.53 -14.66
CA TRP A 267 -2.58 -10.58 -15.78
C TRP A 267 -2.99 -9.13 -15.46
N THR A 268 -3.79 -8.91 -14.42
CA THR A 268 -4.14 -7.58 -13.92
C THR A 268 -2.92 -6.93 -13.27
N ASP A 269 -2.21 -7.66 -12.41
CA ASP A 269 -0.98 -7.19 -11.78
C ASP A 269 0.19 -7.08 -12.78
N VAL A 270 0.24 -7.96 -13.79
CA VAL A 270 1.19 -7.87 -14.92
C VAL A 270 1.09 -6.50 -15.58
N TYR A 271 -0.13 -6.05 -15.91
CA TYR A 271 -0.33 -4.74 -16.52
C TYR A 271 0.15 -3.61 -15.61
N SER A 272 -0.26 -3.63 -14.34
CA SER A 272 0.11 -2.59 -13.38
C SER A 272 1.63 -2.53 -13.14
N MET A 273 2.30 -3.68 -13.13
CA MET A 273 3.76 -3.77 -13.04
C MET A 273 4.44 -3.22 -14.30
N CYS A 274 4.01 -3.61 -15.50
CA CYS A 274 4.58 -3.07 -16.75
C CYS A 274 4.30 -1.56 -16.91
N ALA A 275 3.13 -1.07 -16.47
CA ALA A 275 2.83 0.36 -16.43
C ALA A 275 3.74 1.12 -15.44
N SER A 276 4.08 0.49 -14.31
CA SER A 276 5.04 1.02 -13.35
C SER A 276 6.44 1.11 -13.94
N MET A 277 6.92 0.04 -14.58
CA MET A 277 8.21 0.01 -15.29
C MET A 277 8.26 1.08 -16.39
N TYR A 278 7.22 1.17 -17.21
CA TYR A 278 7.12 2.17 -18.29
C TYR A 278 7.24 3.59 -17.74
N PHE A 279 6.49 3.92 -16.69
CA PHE A 279 6.58 5.23 -16.04
C PHE A 279 7.98 5.50 -15.48
N LEU A 280 8.56 4.52 -14.78
CA LEU A 280 9.88 4.67 -14.17
C LEU A 280 10.98 4.89 -15.21
N MET A 281 10.90 4.27 -16.39
CA MET A 281 11.91 4.37 -17.45
C MET A 281 11.70 5.59 -18.36
N SER A 282 10.46 5.97 -18.65
CA SER A 282 10.15 7.10 -19.55
C SER A 282 9.91 8.43 -18.83
N GLY A 283 9.50 8.40 -17.57
CA GLY A 283 8.94 9.53 -16.84
C GLY A 283 7.51 9.90 -17.25
N ILE A 284 6.89 9.14 -18.15
CA ILE A 284 5.58 9.42 -18.75
C ILE A 284 4.56 8.42 -18.23
N ARG A 285 3.46 8.92 -17.68
CA ARG A 285 2.32 8.09 -17.28
C ARG A 285 1.48 7.76 -18.51
N ILE A 286 1.18 6.48 -18.72
CA ILE A 286 0.31 6.06 -19.82
C ILE A 286 -1.14 6.56 -19.62
N PRO A 287 -1.91 6.76 -20.70
CA PRO A 287 -3.32 7.14 -20.58
C PRO A 287 -4.14 6.08 -19.81
N PRO A 288 -5.26 6.49 -19.18
CA PRO A 288 -6.20 5.55 -18.59
C PRO A 288 -6.65 4.45 -19.55
N SER A 289 -6.79 3.22 -19.06
CA SER A 289 -7.16 2.07 -19.88
C SER A 289 -8.46 2.24 -20.69
N PRO A 290 -9.53 2.90 -20.18
CA PRO A 290 -10.70 3.21 -20.99
C PRO A 290 -10.43 4.16 -22.17
N GLU A 291 -9.45 5.06 -22.06
CA GLU A 291 -9.03 5.93 -23.16
C GLU A 291 -8.21 5.14 -24.16
N ARG A 292 -7.27 4.31 -23.69
CA ARG A 292 -6.48 3.41 -24.54
C ARG A 292 -7.37 2.46 -25.36
N GLN A 293 -8.44 1.94 -24.77
CA GLN A 293 -9.38 1.06 -25.48
C GLN A 293 -10.07 1.75 -26.67
N LYS A 294 -10.28 3.07 -26.59
CA LYS A 294 -10.82 3.85 -27.71
C LYS A 294 -9.74 4.19 -28.73
N HIS A 295 -8.57 4.57 -28.25
CA HIS A 295 -7.43 4.97 -29.08
C HIS A 295 -6.13 4.81 -28.29
N ASP A 296 -5.39 3.73 -28.56
CA ASP A 296 -4.14 3.46 -27.87
C ASP A 296 -3.01 4.31 -28.42
N THR A 297 -2.34 5.06 -27.54
CA THR A 297 -1.22 5.96 -27.88
C THR A 297 0.08 5.56 -27.21
N VAL A 298 0.09 4.43 -26.47
CA VAL A 298 1.31 3.91 -25.86
C VAL A 298 2.29 3.52 -26.97
N GLN A 299 3.50 4.04 -26.89
CA GLN A 299 4.56 3.77 -27.84
C GLN A 299 5.62 2.89 -27.18
N ARG A 300 6.42 2.22 -28.01
CA ARG A 300 7.62 1.53 -27.55
C ARG A 300 8.59 2.50 -26.86
N LEU A 301 9.19 2.08 -25.75
CA LEU A 301 10.15 2.91 -25.00
C LEU A 301 11.36 3.28 -25.85
N GLN A 302 11.80 2.39 -26.75
CA GLN A 302 12.87 2.68 -27.71
C GLN A 302 12.53 3.84 -28.65
N VAL A 303 11.29 3.91 -29.16
CA VAL A 303 10.82 4.99 -30.03
C VAL A 303 10.85 6.34 -29.30
N MET A 304 10.70 6.32 -27.98
CA MET A 304 10.78 7.50 -27.11
C MET A 304 12.23 7.86 -26.71
N GLY A 305 13.23 7.14 -27.23
CA GLY A 305 14.65 7.38 -26.93
C GLY A 305 15.12 6.83 -25.58
N VAL A 306 14.39 5.90 -24.97
CA VAL A 306 14.86 5.18 -23.78
C VAL A 306 15.88 4.12 -24.24
N PRO A 307 17.09 4.06 -23.65
CA PRO A 307 18.14 3.11 -24.03
C PRO A 307 17.87 1.72 -23.43
N ILE A 308 16.79 1.07 -23.88
CA ILE A 308 16.34 -0.25 -23.44
C ILE A 308 16.60 -1.30 -24.53
N SER A 309 16.85 -2.56 -24.16
CA SER A 309 16.93 -3.66 -25.13
C SER A 309 15.59 -3.89 -25.83
N ASP A 310 15.64 -4.47 -27.03
CA ASP A 310 14.42 -4.80 -27.79
C ASP A 310 13.54 -5.80 -27.01
N GLU A 311 14.18 -6.77 -26.37
CA GLU A 311 13.54 -7.82 -25.57
C GLU A 311 12.75 -7.24 -24.38
N TRP A 312 13.37 -6.38 -23.56
CA TRP A 312 12.68 -5.77 -22.42
C TRP A 312 11.54 -4.83 -22.84
N ASP A 313 11.72 -4.08 -23.92
CA ASP A 313 10.68 -3.20 -24.44
C ASP A 313 9.49 -3.98 -24.98
N LEU A 314 9.74 -5.06 -25.74
CA LEU A 314 8.69 -5.98 -26.20
C LEU A 314 7.95 -6.65 -25.04
N ALA A 315 8.66 -7.08 -23.99
CA ALA A 315 8.05 -7.66 -22.80
C ALA A 315 7.14 -6.64 -22.07
N ILE A 316 7.63 -5.42 -21.86
CA ILE A 316 6.83 -4.35 -21.25
C ILE A 316 5.60 -4.03 -22.12
N CYS A 317 5.75 -3.91 -23.43
CA CYS A 317 4.63 -3.68 -24.36
C CYS A 317 3.61 -4.82 -24.33
N LYS A 318 4.04 -6.09 -24.32
CA LYS A 318 3.15 -7.24 -24.22
C LYS A 318 2.34 -7.21 -22.91
N GLY A 319 2.99 -6.93 -21.78
CA GLY A 319 2.31 -6.76 -20.50
C GLY A 319 1.35 -5.57 -20.45
N LEU A 320 1.58 -4.54 -21.26
CA LEU A 320 0.72 -3.36 -21.41
C LEU A 320 -0.43 -3.54 -22.41
N SER A 321 -0.59 -4.71 -23.03
CA SER A 321 -1.69 -4.99 -23.97
C SER A 321 -3.05 -4.68 -23.34
N ILE A 322 -3.97 -4.06 -24.08
CA ILE A 322 -5.26 -3.64 -23.52
C ILE A 322 -6.10 -4.86 -23.12
N GLU A 323 -6.22 -5.82 -24.03
CA GLU A 323 -7.00 -7.03 -23.79
C GLU A 323 -6.19 -8.04 -22.95
N PRO A 324 -6.73 -8.55 -21.81
CA PRO A 324 -6.03 -9.44 -20.89
C PRO A 324 -5.41 -10.68 -21.54
N GLU A 325 -6.07 -11.29 -22.50
CA GLU A 325 -5.63 -12.49 -23.23
C GLU A 325 -4.36 -12.28 -24.05
N ASN A 326 -4.03 -11.03 -24.39
CA ASN A 326 -2.81 -10.68 -25.13
C ASN A 326 -1.63 -10.36 -24.21
N ARG A 327 -1.84 -10.35 -22.89
CA ARG A 327 -0.78 -10.15 -21.88
C ARG A 327 -0.17 -11.48 -21.47
N TYR A 328 0.91 -11.40 -20.70
CA TYR A 328 1.34 -12.54 -19.89
C TYR A 328 0.23 -12.95 -18.93
N GLN A 329 -0.03 -14.25 -18.85
CA GLN A 329 -1.08 -14.80 -17.99
C GLN A 329 -0.60 -15.03 -16.56
N SER A 330 0.70 -14.86 -16.29
CA SER A 330 1.28 -14.90 -14.95
C SER A 330 2.50 -13.97 -14.83
N ILE A 331 2.81 -13.56 -13.59
CA ILE A 331 4.07 -12.83 -13.30
C ILE A 331 5.29 -13.71 -13.60
N ARG A 332 5.14 -15.05 -13.54
CA ARG A 332 6.21 -15.98 -13.90
C ARG A 332 6.61 -15.89 -15.36
N GLU A 333 5.63 -15.83 -16.28
CA GLU A 333 5.94 -15.65 -17.71
C GLU A 333 6.59 -14.29 -17.99
N LEU A 334 6.11 -13.21 -17.36
CA LEU A 334 6.75 -11.89 -17.47
C LEU A 334 8.20 -11.94 -16.94
N TYR A 335 8.43 -12.60 -15.80
CA TYR A 335 9.76 -12.72 -15.20
C TYR A 335 10.71 -13.48 -16.12
N GLN A 336 10.29 -14.58 -16.72
CA GLN A 336 11.13 -15.35 -17.66
C GLN A 336 11.59 -14.51 -18.85
N ASP A 337 10.71 -13.69 -19.42
CA ASP A 337 11.06 -12.83 -20.55
C ASP A 337 11.95 -11.64 -20.13
N LEU A 338 11.89 -11.19 -18.87
CA LEU A 338 12.71 -10.09 -18.37
C LEU A 338 14.10 -10.53 -17.89
N TYR A 339 14.23 -11.71 -17.28
CA TYR A 339 15.47 -12.16 -16.63
C TYR A 339 16.11 -13.40 -17.25
N HIS A 340 15.42 -14.12 -18.14
CA HIS A 340 15.87 -15.40 -18.71
C HIS A 340 16.20 -16.46 -17.65
N GLU A 341 15.43 -16.47 -16.55
CA GLU A 341 15.59 -17.34 -15.37
C GLU A 341 14.34 -18.16 -15.08
#